data_AF-A0A2E4S1A7-F1
#
_entry.id   AF-A0A2E4S1A7-F1
#
_cell.length_a   1.000
_cell.length_b   1.000
_cell.length_c   1.000
_cell.angle_alpha   90.00
_cell.angle_beta   90.00
_cell.angle_gamma   90.00
#
_symmetry.space_group_name_H-M   'P 1'
#
loop_
_entity.id
_entity.type
_entity.pdbx_description
1 polymer ?
#
loop_
_entity_poly.entity_id
_entity_poly.type
_entity_poly.pdbx_seq_one_letter_code
_entity_poly.pdbx_strand_id
1 'polypeptide(L)'
;MGILNVTPDSFSDGGRFDEAGAALAHADAMVAAGADILDVGGESTRPGATPVSEADELSRTVAVVEALAAPGRVPVSIDTYKSGVARAACEAGAVIVNDVTAMSDPEIAGAAADAGAAYVLTYHRGVKDEALDAGRDMLRFFE
;
A
#
# COMPACT_ATOMS: atom_id res chain seq x y z
N MET A 1 12.22 -0.20 -2.41
CA MET A 1 10.87 0.22 -1.99
C MET A 1 10.91 0.55 -0.51
N GLY A 2 10.66 1.80 -0.14
CA GLY A 2 10.56 2.26 1.25
C GLY A 2 9.12 2.21 1.73
N ILE A 3 8.87 1.64 2.91
CA ILE A 3 7.52 1.39 3.44
C ILE A 3 7.07 2.57 4.31
N LEU A 4 6.11 3.35 3.83
CA LEU A 4 5.53 4.49 4.52
C LEU A 4 4.15 4.14 5.10
N ASN A 5 4.11 3.74 6.36
CA ASN A 5 2.86 3.47 7.06
C ASN A 5 2.21 4.77 7.54
N VAL A 6 1.03 5.08 7.04
CA VAL A 6 0.22 6.25 7.43
C VAL A 6 -0.89 5.82 8.38
N THR A 7 -0.50 5.23 9.51
CA THR A 7 -1.41 4.84 10.58
C THR A 7 -1.28 5.80 11.78
N PRO A 8 -2.33 6.01 12.59
CA PRO A 8 -2.27 6.88 13.77
C PRO A 8 -1.13 6.53 14.75
N ASP A 9 -0.80 5.24 14.84
CA ASP A 9 0.27 4.73 15.71
C ASP A 9 1.68 4.99 15.15
N SER A 10 1.81 5.38 13.87
CA SER A 10 3.12 5.59 13.22
C SER A 10 3.70 6.99 13.44
N PHE A 11 2.87 7.96 13.84
CA PHE A 11 3.27 9.39 13.97
C PHE A 11 2.74 10.06 15.25
N SER A 12 2.51 9.28 16.31
CA SER A 12 1.67 9.57 17.49
C SER A 12 2.02 10.80 18.37
N ASP A 13 2.80 11.78 17.92
CA ASP A 13 3.21 12.95 18.70
C ASP A 13 2.65 14.31 18.19
N GLY A 14 1.94 14.38 17.06
CA GLY A 14 1.43 15.64 16.49
C GLY A 14 0.08 15.46 15.78
N GLY A 15 -0.77 16.48 15.77
CA GLY A 15 -2.14 16.38 15.22
C GLY A 15 -2.21 16.13 13.71
N ARG A 16 -3.43 16.04 13.13
CA ARG A 16 -3.68 15.73 11.70
C ARG A 16 -2.86 16.50 10.66
N PHE A 17 -2.46 17.75 10.93
CA PHE A 17 -1.60 18.54 10.04
C PHE A 17 -0.11 18.21 10.20
N ASP A 18 0.32 17.78 11.40
CA ASP A 18 1.66 17.24 11.64
C ASP A 18 1.82 15.84 11.05
N GLU A 19 0.76 15.03 11.00
CA GLU A 19 0.82 13.65 10.47
C GLU A 19 1.24 13.61 8.99
N ALA A 20 0.65 14.46 8.14
CA ALA A 20 1.01 14.53 6.71
C ALA A 20 2.43 15.09 6.50
N GLY A 21 2.83 16.11 7.27
CA GLY A 21 4.18 16.67 7.23
C GLY A 21 5.25 15.66 7.68
N ALA A 22 4.95 14.90 8.73
CA ALA A 22 5.83 13.83 9.23
C ALA A 22 5.97 12.69 8.22
N ALA A 23 4.87 12.29 7.57
CA ALA A 23 4.91 11.28 6.50
C ALA A 23 5.80 11.72 5.32
N LEU A 24 5.69 12.99 4.90
CA LEU A 24 6.53 13.55 3.84
C LEU A 24 8.01 13.61 4.22
N ALA A 25 8.32 14.07 5.44
CA ALA A 25 9.70 14.11 5.93
C ALA A 25 10.32 12.70 6.03
N HIS A 26 9.51 11.71 6.45
CA HIS A 26 9.94 10.32 6.49
C HIS A 26 10.18 9.76 5.08
N ALA A 27 9.30 10.06 4.14
CA ALA A 27 9.47 9.69 2.73
C ALA A 27 10.75 10.29 2.13
N ASP A 28 11.04 11.56 2.40
CA ASP A 28 12.27 12.21 1.93
C ASP A 28 13.53 11.55 2.52
N ALA A 29 13.49 11.16 3.80
CA ALA A 29 14.57 10.41 4.41
C ALA A 29 14.77 9.03 3.76
N MET A 30 13.69 8.33 3.40
CA MET A 30 13.77 7.06 2.66
C MET A 30 14.38 7.24 1.27
N VAL A 31 13.97 8.26 0.53
CA VAL A 31 14.52 8.56 -0.80
C VAL A 31 16.01 8.92 -0.68
N ALA A 32 16.38 9.75 0.30
CA ALA A 32 17.78 10.09 0.56
C ALA A 32 18.63 8.86 0.95
N ALA A 33 18.01 7.86 1.57
CA ALA A 33 18.64 6.57 1.87
C ALA A 33 18.67 5.58 0.68
N GLY A 34 18.13 5.97 -0.48
CA GLY A 34 18.17 5.19 -1.73
C GLY A 34 16.88 4.41 -2.04
N ALA A 35 15.73 4.79 -1.49
CA ALA A 35 14.46 4.19 -1.90
C ALA A 35 14.04 4.66 -3.31
N ASP A 36 13.99 3.73 -4.26
CA ASP A 36 13.54 4.01 -5.64
C ASP A 36 12.01 4.01 -5.82
N ILE A 37 11.26 3.56 -4.80
CA ILE A 37 9.79 3.49 -4.78
C ILE A 37 9.37 3.75 -3.34
N LEU A 38 8.28 4.49 -3.14
CA LEU A 38 7.63 4.64 -1.84
C LEU A 38 6.33 3.84 -1.83
N ASP A 39 6.10 3.02 -0.81
CA ASP A 39 4.92 2.16 -0.66
C ASP A 39 4.09 2.67 0.52
N VAL A 40 2.93 3.25 0.21
CA VAL A 40 2.08 3.97 1.18
C VAL A 40 0.98 3.03 1.65
N GLY A 41 0.91 2.76 2.94
CA GLY A 41 -0.12 1.90 3.54
C GLY A 41 -0.94 2.63 4.61
N GLY A 42 -2.26 2.65 4.48
CA GLY A 42 -3.18 3.26 5.46
C GLY A 42 -3.72 2.29 6.52
N GLU A 43 -3.48 1.00 6.31
CA GLU A 43 -3.95 -0.10 7.14
C GLU A 43 -2.79 -1.04 7.48
N SER A 44 -2.77 -1.55 8.72
CA SER A 44 -1.79 -2.55 9.12
C SER A 44 -2.27 -3.94 8.70
N THR A 45 -1.46 -4.66 7.93
CA THR A 45 -1.70 -6.06 7.52
C THR A 45 -0.99 -7.07 8.43
N ARG A 46 -0.47 -6.61 9.58
CA ARG A 46 0.20 -7.47 10.56
C ARG A 46 -0.79 -8.47 11.20
N PRO A 47 -0.34 -9.68 11.60
CA PRO A 47 -1.19 -10.65 12.28
C PRO A 47 -1.88 -10.05 13.51
N GLY A 48 -3.21 -10.16 13.56
CA GLY A 48 -4.03 -9.63 14.66
C GLY A 48 -4.38 -8.15 14.57
N ALA A 49 -3.99 -7.45 13.50
CA ALA A 49 -4.46 -6.10 13.25
C ALA A 49 -5.98 -6.08 13.00
N THR A 50 -6.65 -5.06 13.53
CA THR A 50 -8.08 -4.82 13.26
C THR A 50 -8.21 -4.13 11.91
N PRO A 51 -9.01 -4.69 10.98
CA PRO A 51 -9.25 -4.03 9.71
C PRO A 51 -9.87 -2.65 9.89
N VAL A 52 -9.50 -1.70 9.03
CA VAL A 52 -10.08 -0.35 9.01
C VAL A 52 -11.10 -0.24 7.89
N SER A 53 -12.02 0.72 8.03
CA SER A 53 -12.98 1.01 6.96
C SER A 53 -12.26 1.59 5.74
N GLU A 54 -12.81 1.38 4.54
CA GLU A 54 -12.32 2.01 3.32
C GLU A 54 -12.23 3.53 3.46
N ALA A 55 -13.24 4.16 4.07
CA ALA A 55 -13.27 5.59 4.31
C ALA A 55 -12.12 6.08 5.21
N ASP A 56 -11.77 5.31 6.25
CA ASP A 56 -10.66 5.64 7.12
C ASP A 56 -9.32 5.51 6.38
N GLU A 57 -9.14 4.44 5.61
CA GLU A 57 -7.91 4.22 4.83
C GLU A 57 -7.72 5.29 3.74
N LEU A 58 -8.79 5.66 3.03
CA LEU A 58 -8.81 6.78 2.08
C LEU A 58 -8.37 8.08 2.76
N SER A 59 -8.94 8.39 3.92
CA SER A 59 -8.65 9.62 4.65
C SER A 59 -7.18 9.73 5.10
N ARG A 60 -6.49 8.58 5.23
CA ARG A 60 -5.08 8.50 5.61
C ARG A 60 -4.16 8.59 4.40
N THR A 61 -4.52 7.94 3.29
CA THR A 61 -3.57 7.66 2.20
C THR A 61 -3.64 8.67 1.07
N VAL A 62 -4.83 9.11 0.65
CA VAL A 62 -5.00 9.86 -0.62
C VAL A 62 -4.19 11.15 -0.64
N ALA A 63 -4.28 11.98 0.41
CA ALA A 63 -3.55 13.24 0.48
C ALA A 63 -2.01 13.04 0.55
N VAL A 64 -1.56 11.95 1.16
CA VAL A 64 -0.13 11.59 1.22
C VAL A 64 0.35 11.14 -0.16
N VAL A 65 -0.41 10.27 -0.83
CA VAL A 65 -0.10 9.83 -2.21
C VAL A 65 -0.02 11.02 -3.15
N GLU A 66 -1.00 11.92 -3.12
CA GLU A 66 -1.03 13.12 -3.98
C GLU A 66 0.22 13.99 -3.78
N ALA A 67 0.63 14.22 -2.53
CA ALA A 67 1.82 15.01 -2.22
C ALA A 67 3.14 14.29 -2.60
N LEU A 68 3.17 12.95 -2.56
CA LEU A 68 4.33 12.14 -2.95
C LEU A 68 4.46 11.96 -4.46
N ALA A 69 3.34 11.99 -5.19
CA ALA A 69 3.29 11.83 -6.65
C ALA A 69 3.69 13.10 -7.43
N ALA A 70 4.10 14.17 -6.73
CA ALA A 70 4.56 15.40 -7.37
C ALA A 70 5.69 15.16 -8.39
N PRO A 71 5.71 15.90 -9.52
CA PRO A 71 6.71 15.69 -10.58
C PRO A 71 8.16 15.72 -10.07
N GLY A 72 8.96 14.76 -10.53
CA GLY A 72 10.39 14.66 -10.19
C GLY A 72 10.69 13.86 -8.92
N ARG A 73 9.68 13.29 -8.26
CA ARG A 73 9.84 12.33 -7.16
C ARG A 73 9.86 10.88 -7.67
N VAL A 74 10.22 9.95 -6.79
CA VAL A 74 10.19 8.52 -7.08
C VAL A 74 8.76 8.00 -7.23
N PRO A 75 8.53 6.92 -7.99
CA PRO A 75 7.21 6.29 -8.10
C PRO A 75 6.57 5.96 -6.75
N VAL A 76 5.25 6.13 -6.68
CA VAL A 76 4.44 5.80 -5.50
C VAL A 76 3.64 4.52 -5.76
N SER A 77 3.72 3.61 -4.80
CA SER A 77 2.93 2.41 -4.65
C SER A 77 1.90 2.60 -3.53
N ILE A 78 0.69 2.08 -3.73
CA ILE A 78 -0.33 2.01 -2.68
C ILE A 78 -0.44 0.56 -2.17
N ASP A 79 -0.15 0.34 -0.90
CA ASP A 79 -0.33 -0.94 -0.19
C ASP A 79 -1.78 -1.02 0.29
N THR A 80 -2.62 -1.68 -0.49
CA THR A 80 -4.04 -1.87 -0.17
C THR A 80 -4.60 -3.09 -0.89
N TYR A 81 -5.58 -3.73 -0.26
CA TYR A 81 -6.40 -4.79 -0.87
C TYR A 81 -7.83 -4.32 -1.20
N LYS A 82 -8.14 -3.03 -1.04
CA LYS A 82 -9.47 -2.46 -1.31
C LYS A 82 -9.47 -1.72 -2.65
N SER A 83 -10.32 -2.15 -3.57
CA SER A 83 -10.40 -1.57 -4.92
C SER A 83 -10.75 -0.07 -4.90
N GLY A 84 -11.59 0.39 -3.97
CA GLY A 84 -11.92 1.81 -3.81
C GLY A 84 -10.71 2.66 -3.43
N VAL A 85 -9.86 2.16 -2.51
CA VAL A 85 -8.60 2.81 -2.11
C VAL A 85 -7.61 2.83 -3.27
N ALA A 86 -7.45 1.68 -3.96
CA ALA A 86 -6.57 1.57 -5.11
C ALA A 86 -6.93 2.57 -6.22
N ARG A 87 -8.23 2.69 -6.57
CA ARG A 87 -8.72 3.66 -7.56
C ARG A 87 -8.37 5.10 -7.15
N ALA A 88 -8.73 5.50 -5.93
CA ALA A 88 -8.48 6.86 -5.46
C ALA A 88 -6.99 7.21 -5.36
N ALA A 89 -6.16 6.25 -4.92
CA ALA A 89 -4.71 6.45 -4.87
C ALA A 89 -4.09 6.57 -6.27
N CYS A 90 -4.56 5.77 -7.24
CA CYS A 90 -4.12 5.90 -8.63
C CYS A 90 -4.56 7.25 -9.25
N GLU A 91 -5.79 7.70 -8.97
CA GLU A 91 -6.25 9.05 -9.36
C GLU A 91 -5.39 10.16 -8.75
N ALA A 92 -4.88 9.95 -7.52
CA ALA A 92 -3.94 10.83 -6.85
C ALA A 92 -2.49 10.72 -7.36
N GLY A 93 -2.19 9.77 -8.25
CA GLY A 93 -0.89 9.63 -8.91
C GLY A 93 -0.03 8.44 -8.46
N ALA A 94 -0.55 7.51 -7.66
CA ALA A 94 0.10 6.21 -7.49
C ALA A 94 0.16 5.46 -8.84
N VAL A 95 1.27 4.80 -9.10
CA VAL A 95 1.53 4.07 -10.36
C VAL A 95 1.76 2.57 -10.14
N ILE A 96 1.66 2.11 -8.89
CA ILE A 96 1.74 0.71 -8.49
C ILE A 96 0.64 0.45 -7.47
N VAL A 97 -0.11 -0.64 -7.62
CA VAL A 97 -1.00 -1.19 -6.60
C VAL A 97 -0.33 -2.43 -6.01
N ASN A 98 -0.06 -2.41 -4.71
CA ASN A 98 0.54 -3.50 -3.96
C ASN A 98 -0.54 -4.22 -3.14
N ASP A 99 -0.93 -5.41 -3.59
CA ASP A 99 -1.98 -6.21 -2.96
C ASP A 99 -1.39 -7.43 -2.26
N VAL A 100 -1.40 -7.37 -0.93
CA VAL A 100 -0.88 -8.44 -0.06
C VAL A 100 -1.84 -9.63 0.11
N THR A 101 -3.10 -9.52 -0.33
CA THR A 101 -4.12 -10.56 -0.12
C THR A 101 -4.42 -11.39 -1.35
N ALA A 102 -3.82 -11.04 -2.49
CA ALA A 102 -3.99 -11.72 -3.76
C ALA A 102 -5.41 -11.64 -4.35
N MET A 103 -5.87 -10.42 -4.65
CA MET A 103 -7.18 -10.15 -5.25
C MET A 103 -8.34 -10.62 -4.38
N SER A 104 -8.24 -10.47 -3.05
CA SER A 104 -9.37 -10.79 -2.17
C SER A 104 -10.59 -9.92 -2.48
N ASP A 105 -10.36 -8.68 -2.91
CA ASP A 105 -11.35 -7.86 -3.59
C ASP A 105 -11.26 -8.14 -5.11
N PRO A 106 -12.30 -8.70 -5.73
CA PRO A 106 -12.26 -9.09 -7.14
C PRO A 106 -12.10 -7.90 -8.10
N GLU A 107 -12.40 -6.68 -7.66
CA GLU A 107 -12.34 -5.48 -8.51
C GLU A 107 -10.95 -4.80 -8.50
N ILE A 108 -10.03 -5.23 -7.62
CA ILE A 108 -8.76 -4.51 -7.41
C ILE A 108 -7.81 -4.59 -8.61
N ALA A 109 -7.78 -5.73 -9.30
CA ALA A 109 -6.99 -5.87 -10.52
C ALA A 109 -7.55 -4.95 -11.62
N GLY A 110 -8.88 -4.79 -11.68
CA GLY A 110 -9.54 -3.85 -12.57
C GLY A 110 -9.17 -2.40 -12.25
N ALA A 111 -9.12 -2.03 -10.96
CA ALA A 111 -8.68 -0.70 -10.53
C ALA A 111 -7.27 -0.36 -11.02
N ALA A 112 -6.32 -1.29 -10.89
CA ALA A 112 -4.96 -1.10 -11.38
C ALA A 112 -4.91 -1.00 -12.91
N ALA A 113 -5.65 -1.88 -13.61
CA ALA A 113 -5.72 -1.90 -15.06
C ALA A 113 -6.33 -0.62 -15.66
N ASP A 114 -7.44 -0.13 -15.09
CA ASP A 114 -8.13 1.11 -15.50
C ASP A 114 -7.18 2.32 -15.40
N ALA A 115 -6.32 2.34 -14.38
CA ALA A 115 -5.34 3.39 -14.16
C ALA A 115 -4.03 3.21 -14.97
N GLY A 116 -3.82 2.06 -15.61
CA GLY A 116 -2.53 1.71 -16.21
C GLY A 116 -1.40 1.54 -15.19
N ALA A 117 -1.73 1.28 -13.94
CA ALA A 117 -0.78 1.04 -12.86
C ALA A 117 -0.19 -0.37 -12.95
N ALA A 118 1.06 -0.53 -12.48
CA ALA A 118 1.60 -1.86 -12.23
C ALA A 118 0.88 -2.51 -11.04
N TYR A 119 0.87 -3.83 -11.00
CA TYR A 119 0.22 -4.57 -9.92
C TYR A 119 1.22 -5.56 -9.30
N VAL A 120 1.39 -5.48 -7.98
CA VAL A 120 2.19 -6.44 -7.20
C VAL A 120 1.24 -7.44 -6.57
N LEU A 121 1.38 -8.69 -6.99
CA LEU A 121 0.62 -9.81 -6.47
C LEU A 121 1.46 -10.57 -5.44
N THR A 122 0.97 -10.65 -4.21
CA THR A 122 1.64 -11.40 -3.14
C THR A 122 0.99 -12.77 -2.94
N TYR A 123 1.78 -13.83 -2.83
CA TYR A 123 1.27 -15.14 -2.41
C TYR A 123 0.68 -15.04 -1.00
N HIS A 124 -0.62 -15.30 -0.87
CA HIS A 124 -1.34 -15.19 0.38
C HIS A 124 -2.27 -16.39 0.59
N ARG A 125 -1.94 -17.24 1.57
CA ARG A 125 -2.72 -18.44 1.90
C ARG A 125 -3.81 -18.20 2.94
N GLY A 126 -3.68 -17.14 3.74
CA GLY A 126 -4.56 -16.81 4.87
C GLY A 126 -4.47 -17.76 6.07
N VAL A 127 -4.28 -19.07 5.86
CA VAL A 127 -4.13 -20.07 6.93
C VAL A 127 -2.81 -20.80 6.84
N LYS A 128 -2.17 -21.00 7.99
CA LYS A 128 -0.97 -21.83 8.11
C LYS A 128 -1.37 -23.31 7.99
N ASP A 129 -0.72 -24.03 7.09
CA ASP A 129 -0.86 -25.48 6.97
C ASP A 129 0.53 -26.12 6.86
N GLU A 130 0.87 -26.92 7.88
CA GLU A 130 2.20 -27.52 8.04
C GLU A 130 2.40 -28.77 7.17
N ALA A 131 1.34 -29.30 6.55
CA ALA A 131 1.42 -30.48 5.71
C ALA A 131 1.89 -30.17 4.28
N LEU A 132 2.00 -28.90 3.88
CA LEU A 132 2.35 -28.53 2.52
C LEU A 132 3.83 -28.24 2.30
N ASP A 133 4.26 -28.55 1.08
CA ASP A 133 5.42 -27.94 0.47
C ASP A 133 5.06 -26.49 0.08
N ALA A 134 5.35 -25.55 0.97
CA ALA A 134 5.05 -24.13 0.79
C ALA A 134 5.67 -23.54 -0.49
N GLY A 135 6.85 -24.01 -0.89
CA GLY A 135 7.53 -23.53 -2.10
C GLY A 135 6.77 -23.96 -3.36
N ARG A 136 6.36 -25.24 -3.43
CA ARG A 136 5.58 -25.75 -4.56
C ARG A 136 4.20 -25.10 -4.65
N ASP A 137 3.56 -24.89 -3.51
CA ASP A 137 2.25 -24.25 -3.45
C ASP A 137 2.30 -22.79 -3.89
N MET A 138 3.31 -22.04 -3.44
CA MET A 138 3.57 -20.67 -3.88
C MET A 138 3.81 -20.59 -5.39
N LEU A 139 4.61 -21.49 -5.97
CA LEU A 139 4.86 -21.48 -7.41
C LEU A 139 3.57 -21.74 -8.20
N ARG A 140 2.74 -22.70 -7.78
CA ARG A 140 1.44 -22.99 -8.41
C ARG A 140 0.45 -21.85 -8.33
N PHE A 141 0.53 -21.03 -7.28
CA PHE A 141 -0.34 -19.87 -7.13
C PHE A 141 -0.11 -18.81 -8.22
N PHE A 142 1.10 -18.73 -8.78
CA PHE A 142 1.46 -17.75 -9.82
C PHE A 142 1.40 -18.31 -11.26
N GLU A 143 1.03 -19.57 -11.45
CA GLU A 143 0.79 -20.20 -12.77
C GLU A 143 -0.60 -19.84 -13.31
#